data_AF-G2RHY0-F1
#
_entry.id   AF-G2RHY0-F1
#
_cell.length_a   1.000
_cell.length_b   1.000
_cell.length_c   1.000
_cell.angle_alpha   90.00
_cell.angle_beta   90.00
_cell.angle_gamma   90.00
#
_symmetry.space_group_name_H-M   'P 1'
#
loop_
_entity.id
_entity.type
_entity.pdbx_description
1 polymer ?
#
loop_
_entity_poly.entity_id
_entity_poly.type
_entity_poly.pdbx_seq_one_letter_code
_entity_poly.pdbx_strand_id
1 'polypeptide(L)'
;MATILITITQYGTPHTGPWLLRVVEALFWIYIGVSVLVSASLYLTLWSTLVFPIHTMTPVWVFPAYPLLLTAPFGANLISAADGTGRLGAINAVPIALAAVAVQGTGFLISFMVCAAFLYRLMTQKLPRDHQRPGVFISIGPGAFTCTGIVQLGTLAPSIFPDGFPPTTTASSVSTLQAAAAAAPILRLLAYTAGLWLWGLSIWFFLVSVGSLWKYVRPESKGKLRFQMTWFSFVFPNTALVTATEALGTAFGSAGLKIFGCVLAACLVLVWILVFTEMLRCLWRRELLWPKEDK
;
A
#
# COMPACT_ATOMS: atom_id res chain seq x y z
N MET A 1 -4.16 -7.88 -9.24
CA MET A 1 -5.63 -7.92 -9.26
C MET A 1 -6.24 -6.66 -8.65
N ALA A 2 -6.00 -6.33 -7.37
CA ALA A 2 -6.56 -5.12 -6.75
C ALA A 2 -6.31 -3.82 -7.51
N THR A 3 -5.10 -3.59 -8.03
CA THR A 3 -4.78 -2.38 -8.80
C THR A 3 -5.62 -2.24 -10.07
N ILE A 4 -5.94 -3.35 -10.74
CA ILE A 4 -6.82 -3.35 -11.93
C ILE A 4 -8.27 -3.06 -11.52
N LEU A 5 -8.73 -3.61 -10.40
CA LEU A 5 -10.08 -3.33 -9.89
C LEU A 5 -10.22 -1.86 -9.46
N ILE A 6 -9.17 -1.29 -8.85
CA ILE A 6 -9.10 0.14 -8.52
C ILE A 6 -9.16 1.02 -9.78
N THR A 7 -8.48 0.66 -10.86
CA THR A 7 -8.57 1.46 -12.09
C THR A 7 -9.95 1.32 -12.75
N ILE A 8 -10.57 0.15 -12.69
CA ILE A 8 -11.96 -0.05 -13.13
C ILE A 8 -12.92 0.82 -12.32
N THR A 9 -12.75 0.93 -10.99
CA THR A 9 -13.61 1.82 -10.19
C THR A 9 -13.40 3.28 -10.52
N GLN A 10 -12.14 3.73 -10.61
CA GLN A 10 -11.82 5.14 -10.85
C GLN A 10 -12.26 5.62 -12.24
N TYR A 11 -12.02 4.84 -13.29
CA TYR A 11 -12.27 5.26 -14.67
C TYR A 11 -13.55 4.68 -15.27
N GLY A 12 -14.01 3.52 -14.80
CA GLY A 12 -15.18 2.85 -15.38
C GLY A 12 -16.51 3.33 -14.80
N THR A 13 -16.58 3.59 -13.48
CA THR A 13 -17.85 3.89 -12.79
C THR A 13 -18.50 5.22 -13.21
N PRO A 14 -17.78 6.31 -13.55
CA PRO A 14 -18.43 7.55 -13.98
C PRO A 14 -19.12 7.41 -15.35
N HIS A 15 -18.67 6.49 -16.20
CA HIS A 15 -19.12 6.33 -17.58
C HIS A 15 -20.04 5.12 -17.80
N THR A 16 -20.40 4.38 -16.74
CA THR A 16 -21.19 3.15 -16.83
C THR A 16 -22.40 3.14 -15.90
N GLY A 17 -23.28 2.16 -16.12
CA GLY A 17 -24.49 1.95 -15.34
C GLY A 17 -24.21 1.43 -13.91
N PRO A 18 -25.23 1.45 -13.03
CA PRO A 18 -25.11 1.03 -11.63
C PRO A 18 -24.73 -0.44 -11.43
N TRP A 19 -24.83 -1.27 -12.47
CA TRP A 19 -24.44 -2.68 -12.45
C TRP A 19 -22.93 -2.86 -12.16
N LEU A 20 -22.09 -1.93 -12.63
CA LEU A 20 -20.63 -2.05 -12.46
C LEU A 20 -20.25 -1.97 -10.98
N LEU A 21 -20.90 -1.10 -10.20
CA LEU A 21 -20.65 -0.98 -8.76
C LEU A 21 -20.95 -2.29 -8.02
N ARG A 22 -22.05 -2.95 -8.35
CA ARG A 22 -22.41 -4.26 -7.75
C ARG A 22 -21.43 -5.36 -8.12
N VAL A 23 -20.98 -5.40 -9.38
CA VAL A 23 -19.97 -6.37 -9.84
C VAL A 23 -18.66 -6.14 -9.10
N VAL A 24 -18.24 -4.88 -8.96
CA VAL A 24 -16.99 -4.58 -8.24
C VAL A 24 -17.11 -4.87 -6.74
N GLU A 25 -18.26 -4.63 -6.11
CA GLU A 25 -18.51 -5.05 -4.73
C GLU A 25 -18.39 -6.58 -4.57
N ALA A 26 -18.94 -7.37 -5.49
CA ALA A 26 -18.77 -8.82 -5.46
C ALA A 26 -17.28 -9.22 -5.61
N LEU A 27 -16.56 -8.57 -6.53
CA LEU A 27 -15.13 -8.78 -6.73
C LEU A 27 -14.30 -8.33 -5.51
N PHE A 28 -14.75 -7.35 -4.74
CA PHE A 28 -14.13 -6.93 -3.49
C PHE A 28 -14.16 -8.04 -2.43
N TRP A 29 -15.32 -8.69 -2.23
CA TRP A 29 -15.43 -9.80 -1.29
C TRP A 29 -14.63 -11.03 -1.72
N ILE A 30 -14.66 -11.36 -3.02
CA ILE A 30 -13.81 -12.43 -3.58
C ILE A 30 -12.34 -12.10 -3.37
N TYR A 31 -11.93 -10.86 -3.63
CA TYR A 31 -10.55 -10.43 -3.45
C TYR A 31 -10.08 -10.56 -2.00
N ILE A 32 -10.89 -10.13 -1.02
CA ILE A 32 -10.56 -10.29 0.40
C ILE A 32 -10.40 -11.77 0.75
N GLY A 33 -11.38 -12.61 0.41
CA GLY A 33 -11.36 -14.03 0.75
C GLY A 33 -10.14 -14.74 0.17
N VAL A 34 -9.86 -14.51 -1.12
CA VAL A 34 -8.70 -15.08 -1.81
C VAL A 34 -7.39 -14.52 -1.24
N SER A 35 -7.31 -13.22 -0.94
CA SER A 35 -6.09 -12.60 -0.40
C SER A 35 -5.71 -13.15 0.97
N VAL A 36 -6.69 -13.32 1.86
CA VAL A 36 -6.47 -13.91 3.20
C VAL A 36 -6.07 -15.37 3.08
N LEU A 37 -6.78 -16.16 2.27
CA LEU A 37 -6.49 -17.57 2.08
C LEU A 37 -5.09 -17.78 1.49
N VAL A 38 -4.76 -17.09 0.39
CA VAL A 38 -3.46 -17.20 -0.27
C VAL A 38 -2.33 -16.72 0.65
N SER A 39 -2.52 -15.61 1.37
CA SER A 39 -1.53 -15.13 2.33
C SER A 39 -1.27 -16.16 3.43
N ALA A 40 -2.32 -16.73 4.01
CA ALA A 40 -2.20 -17.75 5.06
C ALA A 40 -1.53 -19.02 4.53
N SER A 41 -1.97 -19.53 3.37
CA SER A 41 -1.39 -20.71 2.74
C SER A 41 0.09 -20.52 2.42
N LEU A 42 0.48 -19.37 1.87
CA LEU A 42 1.89 -19.07 1.56
C LEU A 42 2.75 -19.03 2.83
N TYR A 43 2.30 -18.34 3.89
CA TYR A 43 3.06 -18.32 5.15
C TYR A 43 3.17 -19.70 5.79
N LEU A 44 2.08 -20.48 5.80
CA LEU A 44 2.12 -21.86 6.30
C LEU A 44 3.08 -22.73 5.49
N THR A 45 3.05 -22.67 4.15
CA THR A 45 4.00 -23.41 3.31
C THR A 45 5.43 -22.95 3.58
N LEU A 46 5.69 -21.65 3.68
CA LEU A 46 7.03 -21.10 3.97
C LEU A 46 7.56 -21.62 5.31
N TRP A 47 6.73 -21.66 6.36
CA TRP A 47 7.14 -22.15 7.68
C TRP A 47 7.28 -23.68 7.75
N SER A 48 6.50 -24.42 6.97
CA SER A 48 6.55 -25.89 6.97
C SER A 48 7.61 -26.50 6.07
N THR A 49 8.01 -25.81 4.99
CA THR A 49 8.89 -26.39 3.96
C THR A 49 10.30 -25.80 3.94
N LEU A 50 10.50 -24.60 4.48
CA LEU A 50 11.77 -23.88 4.36
C LEU A 50 12.30 -23.46 5.73
N VAL A 51 13.61 -23.59 5.91
CA VAL A 51 14.31 -23.04 7.06
C VAL A 51 14.92 -21.71 6.67
N PHE A 52 14.43 -20.63 7.27
CA PHE A 52 14.89 -19.29 6.99
C PHE A 52 15.73 -18.73 8.15
N PRO A 53 17.05 -18.85 8.10
CA PRO A 53 17.89 -18.31 9.16
C PRO A 53 17.88 -16.77 9.12
N ILE A 54 17.91 -16.14 10.30
CA ILE A 54 17.67 -14.70 10.45
C ILE A 54 18.63 -13.80 9.66
N HIS A 55 19.85 -14.28 9.37
CA HIS A 55 20.84 -13.53 8.59
C HIS A 55 20.46 -13.38 7.10
N THR A 56 19.60 -14.25 6.59
CA THR A 56 19.05 -14.22 5.21
C THR A 56 17.75 -13.42 5.10
N MET A 57 17.29 -12.84 6.20
CA MET A 57 16.04 -12.09 6.23
C MET A 57 16.10 -10.89 5.28
N THR A 58 15.10 -10.82 4.40
CA THR A 58 14.93 -9.73 3.45
C THR A 58 13.51 -9.17 3.53
N PRO A 59 13.32 -7.88 3.20
CA PRO A 59 11.98 -7.27 3.17
C PRO A 59 11.01 -7.93 2.20
N VAL A 60 11.52 -8.72 1.25
CA VAL A 60 10.75 -9.55 0.30
C VAL A 60 9.78 -10.50 1.03
N TRP A 61 10.08 -10.92 2.26
CA TRP A 61 9.21 -11.82 3.03
C TRP A 61 7.85 -11.20 3.41
N VAL A 62 7.68 -9.90 3.19
CA VAL A 62 6.39 -9.21 3.33
C VAL A 62 5.44 -9.54 2.17
N PHE A 63 5.93 -10.00 1.01
CA PHE A 63 5.11 -10.17 -0.21
C PHE A 63 3.82 -10.97 -0.04
N PRO A 64 3.78 -12.08 0.71
CA PRO A 64 2.52 -12.80 0.92
C PRO A 64 1.43 -11.95 1.60
N ALA A 65 1.81 -10.98 2.44
CA ALA A 65 0.89 -10.05 3.11
C ALA A 65 0.50 -8.82 2.25
N TYR A 66 1.20 -8.55 1.13
CA TYR A 66 0.93 -7.38 0.29
C TYR A 66 -0.49 -7.30 -0.30
N PRO A 67 -1.13 -8.40 -0.72
CA PRO A 67 -2.52 -8.37 -1.14
C PRO A 67 -3.45 -7.82 -0.05
N LEU A 68 -3.20 -8.16 1.23
CA LEU A 68 -3.99 -7.64 2.35
C LEU A 68 -3.87 -6.12 2.45
N LEU A 69 -2.67 -5.57 2.18
CA LEU A 69 -2.41 -4.12 2.24
C LEU A 69 -3.19 -3.30 1.22
N LEU A 70 -3.61 -3.90 0.10
CA LEU A 70 -4.34 -3.20 -0.96
C LEU A 70 -5.86 -3.17 -0.73
N THR A 71 -6.37 -3.85 0.29
CA THR A 71 -7.81 -3.96 0.56
C THR A 71 -8.45 -2.62 0.91
N ALA A 72 -7.85 -1.80 1.78
CA ALA A 72 -8.41 -0.50 2.12
C ALA A 72 -8.32 0.54 0.99
N PRO A 73 -7.19 0.70 0.27
CA PRO A 73 -7.19 1.54 -0.94
C PRO A 73 -8.26 1.09 -1.94
N PHE A 74 -8.48 -0.22 -2.10
CA PHE A 74 -9.53 -0.71 -2.98
C PHE A 74 -10.94 -0.36 -2.47
N GLY A 75 -11.24 -0.65 -1.20
CA GLY A 75 -12.53 -0.32 -0.59
C GLY A 75 -12.81 1.18 -0.61
N ALA A 76 -11.81 2.02 -0.30
CA ALA A 76 -11.94 3.47 -0.33
C ALA A 76 -12.25 4.00 -1.73
N ASN A 77 -11.57 3.49 -2.77
CA ASN A 77 -11.86 3.88 -4.15
C ASN A 77 -13.25 3.41 -4.61
N LEU A 78 -13.70 2.24 -4.19
CA LEU A 78 -15.06 1.76 -4.48
C LEU A 78 -16.13 2.65 -3.84
N ILE A 79 -15.96 3.00 -2.56
CA ILE A 79 -16.90 3.88 -1.84
C ILE A 79 -16.87 5.30 -2.43
N SER A 80 -15.69 5.84 -2.70
CA SER A 80 -15.52 7.16 -3.34
C SER A 80 -16.20 7.23 -4.70
N ALA A 81 -16.06 6.18 -5.52
CA ALA A 81 -16.73 6.07 -6.82
C ALA A 81 -18.27 6.02 -6.68
N ALA A 82 -18.79 5.31 -5.69
CA ALA A 82 -20.22 5.26 -5.42
C ALA A 82 -20.77 6.59 -4.89
N ASP A 83 -20.01 7.29 -4.05
CA ASP A 83 -20.34 8.62 -3.52
C ASP A 83 -20.35 9.67 -4.65
N GLY A 84 -19.28 9.74 -5.45
CA GLY A 84 -19.17 10.68 -6.56
C GLY A 84 -20.22 10.51 -7.67
N THR A 85 -20.84 9.33 -7.76
CA THR A 85 -21.94 9.06 -8.72
C THR A 85 -23.33 9.18 -8.09
N GLY A 86 -23.44 9.51 -6.80
CA GLY A 86 -24.71 9.60 -6.06
C GLY A 86 -25.39 8.24 -5.86
N ARG A 87 -24.63 7.14 -5.96
CA ARG A 87 -25.13 5.75 -5.96
C ARG A 87 -24.63 4.95 -4.75
N LEU A 88 -24.36 5.61 -3.63
CA LEU A 88 -23.95 4.96 -2.38
C LEU A 88 -24.90 3.83 -1.96
N GLY A 89 -26.21 3.99 -2.14
CA GLY A 89 -27.19 2.95 -1.83
C GLY A 89 -27.12 1.69 -2.70
N ALA A 90 -26.30 1.68 -3.77
CA ALA A 90 -26.07 0.50 -4.58
C ALA A 90 -25.05 -0.48 -3.97
N ILE A 91 -24.29 -0.05 -2.96
CA ILE A 91 -23.25 -0.83 -2.30
C ILE A 91 -23.39 -0.79 -0.77
N ASN A 92 -22.87 -1.80 -0.08
CA ASN A 92 -22.84 -1.81 1.38
C ASN A 92 -21.56 -1.14 1.91
N ALA A 93 -21.55 0.19 1.97
CA ALA A 93 -20.35 0.97 2.31
C ALA A 93 -19.76 0.66 3.70
N VAL A 94 -20.60 0.47 4.72
CA VAL A 94 -20.14 0.20 6.10
C VAL A 94 -19.41 -1.15 6.21
N PRO A 95 -19.98 -2.30 5.79
CA PRO A 95 -19.26 -3.57 5.78
C PRO A 95 -17.98 -3.55 4.96
N ILE A 96 -18.00 -2.89 3.80
CA ILE A 96 -16.81 -2.74 2.93
C ILE A 96 -15.71 -2.00 3.70
N ALA A 97 -16.03 -0.85 4.31
CA ALA A 97 -15.05 -0.06 5.06
C ALA A 97 -14.47 -0.83 6.25
N LEU A 98 -15.31 -1.47 7.06
CA LEU A 98 -14.87 -2.21 8.25
C LEU A 98 -14.03 -3.44 7.88
N ALA A 99 -14.46 -4.21 6.87
CA ALA A 99 -13.69 -5.35 6.39
C ALA A 99 -12.34 -4.91 5.79
N ALA A 100 -12.33 -3.81 5.04
CA ALA A 100 -11.10 -3.30 4.44
C ALA A 100 -10.10 -2.83 5.50
N VAL A 101 -10.55 -2.13 6.54
CA VAL A 101 -9.69 -1.72 7.67
C VAL A 101 -9.15 -2.94 8.43
N ALA A 102 -10.00 -3.93 8.73
CA ALA A 102 -9.58 -5.12 9.47
C ALA A 102 -8.52 -5.92 8.70
N VAL A 103 -8.77 -6.20 7.43
CA VAL A 103 -7.88 -7.02 6.60
C VAL A 103 -6.58 -6.27 6.27
N GLN A 104 -6.66 -4.97 5.97
CA GLN A 104 -5.46 -4.16 5.79
C GLN A 104 -4.65 -4.08 7.09
N GLY A 105 -5.30 -3.91 8.23
CA GLY A 105 -4.66 -3.90 9.55
C GLY A 105 -3.87 -5.18 9.82
N THR A 106 -4.44 -6.34 9.51
CA THR A 106 -3.72 -7.62 9.56
C THR A 106 -2.49 -7.62 8.66
N GLY A 107 -2.65 -7.19 7.40
CA GLY A 107 -1.53 -7.07 6.45
C GLY A 107 -0.42 -6.15 6.96
N PHE A 108 -0.79 -5.01 7.54
CA PHE A 108 0.15 -4.05 8.12
C PHE A 108 0.90 -4.62 9.32
N LEU A 109 0.20 -5.24 10.28
CA LEU A 109 0.82 -5.79 11.49
C LEU A 109 1.83 -6.90 11.15
N ILE A 110 1.47 -7.82 10.24
CA ILE A 110 2.39 -8.86 9.76
C ILE A 110 3.62 -8.20 9.11
N SER A 111 3.39 -7.23 8.23
CA SER A 111 4.47 -6.50 7.56
C SER A 111 5.38 -5.76 8.55
N PHE A 112 4.80 -5.17 9.60
CA PHE A 112 5.52 -4.45 10.64
C PHE A 112 6.46 -5.37 11.43
N MET A 113 5.99 -6.57 11.80
CA MET A 113 6.82 -7.57 12.47
C MET A 113 7.99 -8.02 11.59
N VAL A 114 7.74 -8.23 10.29
CA VAL A 114 8.81 -8.55 9.32
C VAL A 114 9.79 -7.40 9.16
N CYS A 115 9.32 -6.14 9.11
CA CYS A 115 10.20 -4.97 9.04
C CYS A 115 11.05 -4.83 10.31
N ALA A 116 10.49 -5.08 11.49
CA ALA A 116 11.22 -5.06 12.75
C ALA A 116 12.34 -6.11 12.78
N ALA A 117 12.06 -7.33 12.35
CA ALA A 117 13.07 -8.38 12.25
C ALA A 117 14.12 -8.10 11.16
N PHE A 118 13.75 -7.43 10.06
CA PHE A 118 14.71 -6.92 9.09
C PHE A 118 15.63 -5.83 9.68
N LEU A 119 15.10 -4.90 10.48
CA LEU A 119 15.91 -3.92 11.20
C LEU A 119 16.89 -4.61 12.17
N TYR A 120 16.43 -5.61 12.92
CA TYR A 120 17.31 -6.42 13.78
C TYR A 120 18.43 -7.09 12.96
N ARG A 121 18.13 -7.61 11.77
CA ARG A 121 19.13 -8.16 10.84
C ARG A 121 20.11 -7.08 10.37
N LEU A 122 19.69 -5.85 10.14
CA LEU A 122 20.60 -4.74 9.81
C LEU A 122 21.49 -4.28 10.97
N MET A 123 21.04 -4.46 12.21
CA MET A 123 21.85 -4.17 13.40
C MET A 123 22.92 -5.23 13.64
N THR A 124 22.64 -6.49 13.29
CA THR A 124 23.55 -7.64 13.50
C THR A 124 24.41 -7.96 12.27
N GLN A 125 23.99 -7.56 11.08
CA GLN A 125 24.66 -7.83 9.81
C GLN A 125 24.76 -6.54 8.98
N LYS A 126 25.76 -6.45 8.10
CA LYS A 126 25.90 -5.31 7.18
C LYS A 126 24.71 -5.23 6.20
N LEU A 127 24.58 -4.10 5.50
CA LEU A 127 23.59 -3.92 4.43
C LEU A 127 23.55 -5.13 3.45
N PRO A 128 22.37 -5.44 2.88
CA PRO A 128 22.24 -6.56 1.94
C PRO A 128 23.23 -6.47 0.78
N ARG A 129 23.55 -7.64 0.21
CA ARG A 129 24.42 -7.74 -0.96
C ARG A 129 23.90 -6.85 -2.08
N ASP A 130 24.81 -6.37 -2.91
CA ASP A 130 24.57 -5.37 -3.96
C ASP A 130 23.35 -5.67 -4.86
N HIS A 131 23.08 -6.94 -5.18
CA HIS A 131 21.91 -7.37 -5.97
C HIS A 131 20.56 -7.37 -5.21
N GLN A 132 20.58 -7.40 -3.88
CA GLN A 132 19.39 -7.42 -3.01
C GLN A 132 19.02 -6.02 -2.50
N ARG A 133 19.89 -5.02 -2.68
CA ARG A 133 19.68 -3.64 -2.23
C ARG A 133 18.41 -2.98 -2.78
N PRO A 134 18.00 -3.19 -4.05
CA PRO A 134 16.71 -2.70 -4.51
C PRO A 134 15.54 -3.18 -3.64
N GLY A 135 15.63 -4.40 -3.09
CA GLY A 135 14.62 -4.98 -2.22
C GLY A 135 14.44 -4.27 -0.87
N VAL A 136 15.37 -3.40 -0.46
CA VAL A 136 15.23 -2.61 0.77
C VAL A 136 14.05 -1.63 0.68
N PHE A 137 13.74 -1.14 -0.53
CA PHE A 137 12.59 -0.25 -0.78
C PHE A 137 11.24 -0.90 -0.50
N ILE A 138 11.16 -2.24 -0.46
CA ILE A 138 9.92 -2.97 -0.13
C ILE A 138 9.43 -2.64 1.29
N SER A 139 10.31 -2.22 2.21
CA SER A 139 9.92 -1.81 3.57
C SER A 139 9.08 -0.52 3.62
N ILE A 140 9.05 0.28 2.55
CA ILE A 140 8.27 1.53 2.46
C ILE A 140 6.79 1.23 2.27
N GLY A 141 6.48 0.20 1.48
CA GLY A 141 5.14 -0.08 0.99
C GLY A 141 4.09 -0.27 2.09
N PRO A 142 4.34 -1.08 3.14
CA PRO A 142 3.32 -1.37 4.15
C PRO A 142 2.76 -0.14 4.86
N GLY A 143 3.63 0.75 5.34
CA GLY A 143 3.19 1.99 5.98
C GLY A 143 2.46 2.91 5.00
N ALA A 144 2.94 3.01 3.76
CA ALA A 144 2.40 3.93 2.78
C ALA A 144 1.04 3.49 2.20
N PHE A 145 0.86 2.19 1.91
CA PHE A 145 -0.43 1.65 1.50
C PHE A 145 -1.48 1.77 2.61
N THR A 146 -1.07 1.54 3.86
CA THR A 146 -1.93 1.66 5.04
C THR A 146 -2.32 3.11 5.30
N CYS A 147 -1.36 4.04 5.20
CA CYS A 147 -1.63 5.48 5.23
C CYS A 147 -2.66 5.89 4.17
N THR A 148 -2.43 5.52 2.90
CA THR A 148 -3.35 5.85 1.79
C THR A 148 -4.76 5.34 2.07
N GLY A 149 -4.89 4.06 2.45
CA GLY A 149 -6.19 3.43 2.70
C GLY A 149 -6.95 4.06 3.87
N ILE A 150 -6.29 4.22 5.02
CA ILE A 150 -6.91 4.79 6.22
C ILE A 150 -7.31 6.25 6.01
N VAL A 151 -6.44 7.06 5.41
CA VAL A 151 -6.73 8.48 5.15
C VAL A 151 -7.92 8.63 4.20
N GLN A 152 -7.95 7.85 3.10
CA GLN A 152 -9.06 7.90 2.15
C GLN A 152 -10.39 7.45 2.77
N LEU A 153 -10.39 6.35 3.53
CA LEU A 153 -11.58 5.91 4.27
C LEU A 153 -12.01 6.94 5.32
N GLY A 154 -11.06 7.58 6.00
CA GLY A 154 -11.31 8.66 6.96
C GLY A 154 -11.95 9.88 6.31
N THR A 155 -11.52 10.26 5.10
CA THR A 155 -12.15 11.35 4.34
C THR A 155 -13.59 11.02 3.97
N LEU A 156 -13.88 9.75 3.67
CA LEU A 156 -15.22 9.24 3.34
C LEU A 156 -16.08 8.92 4.59
N ALA A 157 -15.54 9.08 5.80
CA ALA A 157 -16.26 8.74 7.03
C ALA A 157 -17.66 9.37 7.16
N PRO A 158 -17.89 10.65 6.77
CA PRO A 158 -19.24 11.24 6.81
C PRO A 158 -20.23 10.56 5.85
N SER A 159 -19.76 10.09 4.68
CA SER A 159 -20.59 9.39 3.69
C SER A 159 -20.85 7.92 4.09
N ILE A 160 -19.91 7.29 4.80
CA ILE A 160 -20.01 5.90 5.27
C ILE A 160 -20.90 5.81 6.53
N PHE A 161 -20.73 6.75 7.46
CA PHE A 161 -21.43 6.80 8.74
C PHE A 161 -22.25 8.10 8.82
N PRO A 162 -23.39 8.19 8.13
CA PRO A 162 -24.27 9.35 8.23
C PRO A 162 -24.85 9.51 9.65
N ASP A 163 -25.33 10.72 9.94
CA ASP A 163 -25.84 11.11 11.27
C ASP A 163 -26.82 10.07 11.82
N GLY A 164 -26.51 9.50 12.99
CA GLY A 164 -27.32 8.47 13.65
C GLY A 164 -26.78 7.02 13.56
N PHE A 165 -25.55 6.81 13.06
CA PHE A 165 -24.86 5.51 13.13
C PHE A 165 -23.93 5.40 14.36
N PRO A 166 -23.91 4.26 15.09
CA PRO A 166 -24.77 3.09 14.94
C PRO A 166 -26.22 3.43 15.29
N PRO A 167 -27.22 2.81 14.63
CA PRO A 167 -28.63 3.01 14.96
C PRO A 167 -28.88 2.43 16.35
N THR A 168 -28.69 3.25 17.38
CA THR A 168 -28.93 2.87 18.76
C THR A 168 -30.44 2.78 18.95
N THR A 169 -30.95 1.55 19.01
CA THR A 169 -32.33 1.23 19.42
C THR A 169 -32.62 1.59 20.89
N THR A 170 -31.65 2.19 21.60
CA THR A 170 -31.69 2.53 23.03
C THR A 170 -31.21 3.96 23.36
N ALA A 171 -31.15 4.88 22.38
CA ALA A 171 -30.71 6.26 22.60
C ALA A 171 -31.88 7.21 22.91
N SER A 172 -32.34 7.24 24.16
CA SER A 172 -33.38 8.16 24.66
C SER A 172 -32.84 9.45 25.31
N SER A 173 -31.57 9.80 25.08
CA SER A 173 -30.96 11.02 25.65
C SER A 173 -30.26 11.88 24.59
N VAL A 174 -30.47 13.20 24.66
CA VAL A 174 -29.90 14.23 23.76
C VAL A 174 -28.37 14.14 23.65
N SER A 175 -27.68 13.65 24.69
CA SER A 175 -26.23 13.44 24.70
C SER A 175 -25.74 12.33 23.75
N THR A 176 -26.56 11.31 23.49
CA THR A 176 -26.20 10.19 22.59
C THR A 176 -26.36 10.54 21.11
N LEU A 177 -27.33 11.38 20.77
CA LEU A 177 -27.49 11.93 19.41
C LEU A 177 -26.33 12.87 19.03
N GLN A 178 -25.87 13.68 19.99
CA GLN A 178 -24.69 14.55 19.79
C GLN A 178 -23.40 13.75 19.66
N ALA A 179 -23.28 12.60 20.34
CA ALA A 179 -22.16 11.68 20.18
C ALA A 179 -22.16 10.98 18.80
N ALA A 180 -23.34 10.60 18.28
CA ALA A 180 -23.47 10.02 16.94
C ALA A 180 -23.12 11.04 15.84
N ALA A 181 -23.55 12.31 15.98
CA ALA A 181 -23.16 13.39 15.06
C ALA A 181 -21.66 13.74 15.12
N ALA A 182 -20.99 13.50 16.25
CA ALA A 182 -19.55 13.73 16.42
C ALA A 182 -18.67 12.55 15.96
N ALA A 183 -19.24 11.38 15.67
CA ALA A 183 -18.46 10.17 15.38
C ALA A 183 -17.64 10.27 14.08
N ALA A 184 -18.25 10.76 13.00
CA ALA A 184 -17.58 10.93 11.70
C ALA A 184 -16.39 11.91 11.74
N PRO A 185 -16.50 13.13 12.29
CA PRO A 185 -15.35 14.05 12.36
C PRO A 185 -14.24 13.54 13.29
N ILE A 186 -14.57 12.84 14.39
CA ILE A 186 -13.57 12.21 15.27
C ILE A 186 -12.84 11.09 14.53
N LEU A 187 -13.57 10.20 13.85
CA LEU A 187 -12.96 9.11 13.08
C LEU A 187 -12.05 9.65 11.97
N ARG A 188 -12.46 10.72 11.29
CA ARG A 188 -11.63 11.41 10.29
C ARG A 188 -10.33 11.95 10.89
N LEU A 189 -10.39 12.60 12.05
CA LEU A 189 -9.20 13.12 12.73
C LEU A 189 -8.25 11.97 13.15
N LEU A 190 -8.80 10.88 13.68
CA LEU A 190 -8.01 9.69 14.03
C LEU A 190 -7.37 9.05 12.80
N ALA A 191 -8.10 8.95 11.70
CA ALA A 191 -7.57 8.43 10.44
C ALA A 191 -6.43 9.28 9.89
N TYR A 192 -6.55 10.62 9.95
CA TYR A 192 -5.51 11.53 9.46
C TYR A 192 -4.26 11.49 10.35
N THR A 193 -4.42 11.42 11.67
CA THR A 193 -3.30 11.34 12.60
C THR A 193 -2.58 9.98 12.50
N ALA A 194 -3.33 8.87 12.45
CA ALA A 194 -2.76 7.54 12.21
C ALA A 194 -2.06 7.46 10.83
N GLY A 195 -2.67 8.01 9.79
CA GLY A 195 -2.08 8.11 8.46
C GLY A 195 -0.76 8.89 8.46
N LEU A 196 -0.70 10.04 9.13
CA LEU A 196 0.51 10.85 9.25
C LEU A 196 1.64 10.10 9.95
N TRP A 197 1.32 9.36 11.02
CA TRP A 197 2.30 8.53 11.74
C TRP A 197 2.90 7.43 10.84
N LEU A 198 2.05 6.73 10.09
CA LEU A 198 2.46 5.68 9.13
C LEU A 198 3.24 6.25 7.93
N TRP A 199 2.90 7.45 7.49
CA TRP A 199 3.66 8.18 6.47
C TRP A 199 5.06 8.52 6.96
N GLY A 200 5.21 8.97 8.21
CA GLY A 200 6.52 9.22 8.83
C GLY A 200 7.42 7.98 8.85
N LEU A 201 6.86 6.82 9.20
CA LEU A 201 7.58 5.54 9.13
C LEU A 201 8.04 5.21 7.70
N SER A 202 7.19 5.47 6.71
CA SER A 202 7.45 5.19 5.29
C SER A 202 8.54 6.10 4.73
N ILE A 203 8.53 7.40 5.08
CA ILE A 203 9.59 8.35 4.72
C ILE A 203 10.92 7.94 5.34
N TRP A 204 10.93 7.49 6.59
CA TRP A 204 12.15 7.02 7.24
C TRP A 204 12.75 5.80 6.50
N PHE A 205 11.92 4.80 6.15
CA PHE A 205 12.38 3.67 5.34
C PHE A 205 12.83 4.09 3.94
N PHE A 206 12.21 5.12 3.35
CA PHE A 206 12.65 5.69 2.08
C PHE A 206 14.06 6.28 2.19
N LEU A 207 14.34 7.06 3.24
CA LEU A 207 15.68 7.61 3.49
C LEU A 207 16.73 6.51 3.69
N VAL A 208 16.41 5.48 4.46
CA VAL A 208 17.29 4.30 4.65
C VAL A 208 17.55 3.60 3.31
N SER A 209 16.52 3.44 2.49
CA SER A 209 16.62 2.79 1.19
C SER A 209 17.48 3.58 0.21
N VAL A 210 17.30 4.91 0.14
CA VAL A 210 18.15 5.81 -0.66
C VAL A 210 19.59 5.79 -0.15
N GLY A 211 19.80 5.85 1.18
CA GLY A 211 21.12 5.73 1.79
C GLY A 211 21.84 4.42 1.46
N SER A 212 21.10 3.31 1.32
CA SER A 212 21.66 2.01 0.91
C SER A 212 22.24 2.02 -0.50
N LEU A 213 21.79 2.93 -1.36
CA LEU A 213 22.27 3.11 -2.74
C LEU A 213 23.38 4.17 -2.87
N TRP A 214 23.68 4.94 -1.81
CA TRP A 214 24.64 6.04 -1.86
C TRP A 214 26.03 5.61 -2.38
N LYS A 215 26.42 4.35 -2.12
CA LYS A 215 27.65 3.74 -2.64
C LYS A 215 27.76 3.81 -4.17
N TYR A 216 26.65 3.76 -4.92
CA TYR A 216 26.67 3.74 -6.39
C TYR A 216 26.62 5.13 -7.03
N VAL A 217 26.20 6.13 -6.26
CA VAL A 217 26.17 7.54 -6.72
C VAL A 217 27.58 8.16 -6.63
N ARG A 218 28.47 7.60 -5.81
CA ARG A 218 29.85 8.08 -5.70
C ARG A 218 30.66 7.78 -6.98
N PRO A 219 31.34 8.79 -7.56
CA PRO A 219 32.16 8.62 -8.78
C PRO A 219 33.26 7.55 -8.68
N GLU A 220 33.75 7.29 -7.46
CA GLU A 220 34.81 6.30 -7.18
C GLU A 220 34.31 4.84 -7.23
N SER A 221 33.00 4.62 -7.29
CA SER A 221 32.40 3.29 -7.24
C SER A 221 32.39 2.64 -8.63
N LYS A 222 33.32 1.71 -8.86
CA LYS A 222 33.38 0.88 -10.08
C LYS A 222 32.25 -0.16 -10.20
N GLY A 223 31.36 -0.26 -9.20
CA GLY A 223 30.33 -1.28 -9.15
C GLY A 223 29.09 -0.88 -9.96
N LYS A 224 28.84 -1.55 -11.08
CA LYS A 224 27.54 -1.45 -11.77
C LYS A 224 26.53 -2.35 -11.06
N LEU A 225 25.38 -1.79 -10.72
CA LEU A 225 24.26 -2.58 -10.22
C LEU A 225 23.70 -3.36 -11.42
N ARG A 226 23.86 -4.69 -11.44
CA ARG A 226 23.29 -5.52 -12.51
C ARG A 226 21.77 -5.46 -12.40
N PHE A 227 21.10 -5.35 -13.55
CA PHE A 227 19.65 -5.44 -13.59
C PHE A 227 19.20 -6.78 -13.02
N GLN A 228 18.20 -6.73 -12.15
CA GLN A 228 17.56 -7.88 -11.52
C GLN A 228 16.08 -7.55 -11.38
N MET A 229 15.24 -8.58 -11.30
CA MET A 229 13.79 -8.39 -11.13
C MET A 229 13.44 -7.57 -9.87
N THR A 230 14.34 -7.56 -8.87
CA THR A 230 14.21 -6.74 -7.66
C THR A 230 14.19 -5.23 -7.92
N TRP A 231 14.63 -4.74 -9.08
CA TRP A 231 14.59 -3.31 -9.46
C TRP A 231 13.18 -2.74 -9.50
N PHE A 232 12.16 -3.58 -9.72
CA PHE A 232 10.76 -3.15 -9.60
C PHE A 232 10.39 -2.66 -8.20
N SER A 233 11.19 -3.00 -7.18
CA SER A 233 11.07 -2.45 -5.83
C SER A 233 11.39 -0.96 -5.74
N PHE A 234 12.08 -0.38 -6.73
CA PHE A 234 12.23 1.09 -6.83
C PHE A 234 10.94 1.78 -7.25
N VAL A 235 10.01 1.05 -7.87
CA VAL A 235 8.76 1.63 -8.36
C VAL A 235 7.63 1.33 -7.39
N PHE A 236 7.33 0.04 -7.20
CA PHE A 236 6.07 -0.38 -6.60
C PHE A 236 5.80 0.16 -5.17
N PRO A 237 6.71 0.03 -4.20
CA PRO A 237 6.55 0.61 -2.86
C PRO A 237 6.55 2.14 -2.85
N ASN A 238 7.32 2.76 -3.74
CA ASN A 238 7.40 4.22 -3.85
C ASN A 238 6.13 4.82 -4.47
N THR A 239 5.41 4.07 -5.32
CA THR A 239 4.06 4.46 -5.76
C THR A 239 3.14 4.64 -4.56
N ALA A 240 3.20 3.73 -3.59
CA ALA A 240 2.41 3.85 -2.36
C ALA A 240 2.79 5.09 -1.56
N LEU A 241 4.08 5.44 -1.50
CA LEU A 241 4.56 6.63 -0.81
C LEU A 241 4.05 7.92 -1.46
N VAL A 242 4.04 7.95 -2.80
CA VAL A 242 3.44 9.06 -3.57
C VAL A 242 1.95 9.18 -3.25
N THR A 243 1.19 8.09 -3.34
CA THR A 243 -0.25 8.12 -3.08
C THR A 243 -0.58 8.50 -1.63
N ALA A 244 0.24 8.06 -0.67
CA ALA A 244 0.10 8.43 0.74
C ALA A 244 0.32 9.93 0.94
N THR A 245 1.35 10.47 0.29
CA THR A 245 1.71 11.90 0.37
C THR A 245 0.61 12.77 -0.23
N GLU A 246 0.07 12.40 -1.40
CA GLU A 246 -1.04 13.10 -2.05
C GLU A 246 -2.34 13.00 -1.24
N ALA A 247 -2.63 11.83 -0.66
CA ALA A 247 -3.79 11.63 0.20
C ALA A 247 -3.72 12.54 1.45
N LEU A 248 -2.56 12.62 2.11
CA LEU A 248 -2.35 13.52 3.25
C LEU A 248 -2.37 14.99 2.84
N GLY A 249 -1.79 15.34 1.69
CA GLY A 249 -1.82 16.70 1.15
C GLY A 249 -3.25 17.18 0.88
N THR A 250 -4.11 16.28 0.40
CA THR A 250 -5.54 16.55 0.21
C THR A 250 -6.27 16.63 1.55
N ALA A 251 -6.02 15.68 2.46
CA ALA A 251 -6.66 15.61 3.77
C ALA A 251 -6.39 16.84 4.66
N PHE A 252 -5.15 17.35 4.65
CA PHE A 252 -4.76 18.54 5.41
C PHE A 252 -4.91 19.85 4.63
N GLY A 253 -5.27 19.80 3.35
CA GLY A 253 -5.29 20.99 2.48
C GLY A 253 -3.92 21.65 2.29
N SER A 254 -2.83 20.93 2.51
CA SER A 254 -1.46 21.47 2.47
C SER A 254 -0.89 21.46 1.05
N ALA A 255 -0.63 22.66 0.51
CA ALA A 255 0.01 22.81 -0.80
C ALA A 255 1.43 22.22 -0.82
N GLY A 256 2.19 22.31 0.28
CA GLY A 256 3.54 21.77 0.37
C GLY A 256 3.59 20.25 0.21
N LEU A 257 2.67 19.52 0.87
CA LEU A 257 2.56 18.07 0.73
C LEU A 257 2.14 17.66 -0.69
N LYS A 258 1.22 18.40 -1.32
CA LYS A 258 0.81 18.17 -2.72
C LYS A 258 1.97 18.39 -3.70
N ILE A 259 2.72 19.48 -3.55
CA ILE A 259 3.90 19.73 -4.39
C ILE A 259 4.94 18.62 -4.20
N PHE A 260 5.19 18.23 -2.94
CA PHE A 260 6.12 17.14 -2.64
C PHE A 260 5.67 15.80 -3.25
N GLY A 261 4.39 15.46 -3.14
CA GLY A 261 3.81 14.28 -3.80
C GLY A 261 3.97 14.30 -5.31
N CYS A 262 3.71 15.44 -5.96
CA CYS A 262 3.89 15.63 -7.40
C CYS A 262 5.36 15.47 -7.83
N VAL A 263 6.32 16.02 -7.08
CA VAL A 263 7.75 15.87 -7.35
C VAL A 263 8.17 14.40 -7.22
N LEU A 264 7.73 13.71 -6.15
CA LEU A 264 7.97 12.29 -5.97
C LEU A 264 7.37 11.45 -7.11
N ALA A 265 6.18 11.81 -7.59
CA ALA A 265 5.53 11.15 -8.72
C ALA A 265 6.34 11.30 -10.01
N ALA A 266 6.82 12.51 -10.31
CA ALA A 266 7.65 12.76 -11.49
C ALA A 266 8.96 11.95 -11.45
N CYS A 267 9.65 11.96 -10.31
CA CYS A 267 10.85 11.15 -10.10
C CYS A 267 10.56 9.65 -10.29
N LEU A 268 9.42 9.18 -9.77
CA LEU A 268 9.01 7.78 -9.87
C LEU A 268 8.74 7.35 -11.32
N VAL A 269 8.11 8.20 -12.13
CA VAL A 269 7.88 7.95 -13.56
C VAL A 269 9.21 7.81 -14.30
N LEU A 270 10.18 8.70 -14.03
CA LEU A 270 11.52 8.60 -14.62
C LEU A 270 12.21 7.28 -14.24
N VAL A 271 12.17 6.91 -12.96
CA VAL A 271 12.73 5.64 -12.48
C VAL A 271 12.02 4.45 -13.13
N TRP A 272 10.70 4.50 -13.29
CA TRP A 272 9.95 3.44 -13.97
C TRP A 272 10.37 3.28 -15.44
N ILE A 273 10.53 4.38 -16.19
CA ILE A 273 11.02 4.34 -17.57
C ILE A 273 12.42 3.70 -17.62
N LEU A 274 13.32 4.07 -16.70
CA LEU A 274 14.66 3.49 -16.63
C LEU A 274 14.62 1.98 -16.33
N VAL A 275 13.85 1.55 -15.32
CA VAL A 275 13.71 0.13 -14.96
C VAL A 275 13.11 -0.66 -16.13
N PHE A 276 12.10 -0.10 -16.79
CA PHE A 276 11.41 -0.76 -17.89
C PHE A 276 12.30 -0.88 -19.15
N THR A 277 13.06 0.17 -19.48
CA THR A 277 14.00 0.14 -20.60
C THR A 277 15.16 -0.84 -20.38
N GLU A 278 15.70 -0.91 -19.16
CA GLU A 278 16.70 -1.94 -18.81
C GLU A 278 16.11 -3.35 -18.84
N MET A 279 14.85 -3.54 -18.41
CA MET A 279 14.17 -4.83 -18.54
C MET A 279 14.06 -5.26 -20.00
N LEU A 280 13.61 -4.38 -20.90
CA LEU A 280 13.52 -4.65 -22.33
C LEU A 280 14.89 -4.97 -22.94
N ARG A 281 15.93 -4.22 -22.54
CA ARG A 281 17.31 -4.46 -22.98
C ARG A 281 17.82 -5.83 -22.54
N CYS A 282 17.65 -6.19 -21.27
CA CYS A 282 18.06 -7.49 -20.73
C CYS A 282 17.27 -8.65 -21.35
N LEU A 283 15.98 -8.43 -21.63
CA LEU A 283 15.15 -9.40 -22.33
C LEU A 283 15.66 -9.62 -23.76
N TRP A 284 15.97 -8.54 -24.49
CA TRP A 284 16.50 -8.64 -25.85
C TRP A 284 17.88 -9.31 -25.90
N ARG A 285 18.74 -9.05 -24.90
CA ARG A 285 20.05 -9.71 -24.73
C ARG A 285 19.96 -11.15 -24.22
N ARG A 286 18.76 -11.67 -23.93
CA ARG A 286 18.49 -13.01 -23.36
C ARG A 286 19.16 -13.27 -22.00
N GLU A 287 19.58 -12.24 -21.29
CA GLU A 287 20.26 -12.34 -19.99
C GLU A 287 19.29 -12.67 -18.83
N LEU A 288 17.98 -12.52 -19.06
CA LEU A 288 16.94 -12.69 -18.03
C LEU A 288 16.36 -14.12 -17.97
N LEU A 289 16.21 -14.79 -19.13
CA LEU A 289 15.57 -16.11 -19.23
C LEU A 289 16.57 -17.28 -19.21
N TRP A 290 17.82 -17.01 -19.54
CA TRP A 290 18.89 -18.00 -19.53
C TRP A 290 20.17 -17.33 -19.01
N PRO A 291 20.32 -17.15 -17.69
CA PRO A 291 21.58 -16.68 -17.14
C PRO A 291 22.64 -17.71 -17.55
N LYS A 292 23.52 -17.35 -18.48
CA LYS A 292 24.72 -18.13 -18.70
C LYS A 292 25.45 -18.13 -17.36
N GLU A 293 25.66 -19.31 -16.81
CA GLU A 293 26.63 -19.48 -15.73
C GLU A 293 27.97 -19.00 -16.29
N ASP A 294 28.33 -17.77 -15.95
CA ASP A 294 29.67 -17.26 -16.19
C ASP A 294 30.60 -18.18 -15.37
N LYS A 295 31.34 -19.04 -16.07
CA LYS A 295 32.44 -19.85 -15.52
C LYS A 295 33.52 -18.98 -14.92
#